data_AF-A0A9N7PJT2-F1
#
_entry.id   AF-A0A9N7PJT2-F1
#
_cell.length_a   1.000
_cell.length_b   1.000
_cell.length_c   1.000
_cell.angle_alpha   90.00
_cell.angle_beta   90.00
_cell.angle_gamma   90.00
#
_symmetry.space_group_name_H-M   'P 1'
#
loop_
_entity.id
_entity.type
_entity.pdbx_description
1 polymer ?
#
loop_
_entity_poly.entity_id
_entity_poly.type
_entity_poly.pdbx_seq_one_letter_code
_entity_poly.pdbx_strand_id
1 'polypeptide(L)'
;MNITFRYEENESLIINKISVIGSFNNYDVNSGKMEKKDGVWILEASLEPGEHYYKFVINDKLKLNDSTANIYLPHINDEIYSVIMINENDERLYNNTQYTANIEKYNMTGNIYEEYIPTNKKEFNRNIDKKVVTRFQFTNVTGIHAVTAVWVMPNGELFDDSENLLFTPKGEEDKPIDIWFWIDLTDSDRNYQSGRWLMKLFLDGEFILEDEFTLGKANTYSNYGQVKYQ
;
A
#
# COMPACT_ATOMS: atom_id res chain seq x y z
N MET A 1 9.09 -28.63 -5.01
CA MET A 1 9.77 -28.00 -3.86
C MET A 1 8.77 -27.63 -2.76
N ASN A 2 9.05 -27.95 -1.48
CA ASN A 2 8.25 -27.44 -0.35
C ASN A 2 8.71 -26.02 0.02
N ILE A 3 7.78 -25.06 0.04
CA ILE A 3 8.04 -23.67 0.40
C ILE A 3 7.22 -23.31 1.64
N THR A 4 7.85 -22.55 2.54
CA THR A 4 7.18 -21.93 3.67
C THR A 4 7.01 -20.44 3.39
N PHE A 5 5.77 -20.02 3.14
CA PHE A 5 5.41 -18.60 3.10
C PHE A 5 5.38 -18.06 4.53
N ARG A 6 6.00 -16.91 4.75
CA ARG A 6 6.10 -16.28 6.06
C ARG A 6 5.75 -14.81 5.96
N TYR A 7 4.94 -14.32 6.88
CA TYR A 7 4.70 -12.90 7.06
C TYR A 7 4.95 -12.56 8.53
N GLU A 8 5.94 -11.70 8.76
CA GLU A 8 6.28 -11.22 10.10
C GLU A 8 5.37 -10.04 10.45
N GLU A 9 4.60 -10.21 11.52
CA GLU A 9 3.73 -9.14 11.98
C GLU A 9 4.56 -7.99 12.56
N ASN A 10 4.28 -6.78 12.11
CA ASN A 10 4.82 -5.56 12.68
C ASN A 10 3.66 -4.65 13.12
N GLU A 11 3.95 -3.62 13.91
CA GLU A 11 2.93 -2.71 14.45
C GLU A 11 2.32 -1.76 13.38
N SER A 12 2.73 -1.88 12.11
CA SER A 12 2.23 -1.01 11.04
C SER A 12 0.77 -1.29 10.68
N LEU A 13 0.22 -2.48 10.93
CA LEU A 13 -1.16 -2.82 10.61
C LEU A 13 -1.80 -3.64 11.73
N ILE A 14 -3.10 -3.42 11.97
CA ILE A 14 -3.90 -4.31 12.83
C ILE A 14 -4.25 -5.55 12.01
N ILE A 15 -3.67 -6.70 12.35
CA ILE A 15 -3.82 -7.94 11.58
C ILE A 15 -4.66 -8.95 12.39
N ASN A 16 -5.83 -9.29 11.85
CA ASN A 16 -6.72 -10.31 12.40
C ASN A 16 -6.57 -11.65 11.68
N LYS A 17 -6.21 -11.61 10.40
CA LYS A 17 -5.97 -12.80 9.55
C LYS A 17 -5.12 -12.44 8.34
N ILE A 18 -4.34 -13.40 7.89
CA ILE A 18 -3.61 -13.33 6.62
C ILE A 18 -3.91 -14.60 5.82
N SER A 19 -4.07 -14.43 4.51
CA SER A 19 -4.03 -15.53 3.55
C SER A 19 -2.95 -15.24 2.52
N VAL A 20 -2.29 -16.27 1.99
CA VAL A 20 -1.44 -16.14 0.79
C VAL A 20 -2.20 -16.67 -0.41
N ILE A 21 -2.29 -15.87 -1.47
CA ILE A 21 -2.92 -16.25 -2.73
C ILE A 21 -1.86 -16.38 -3.81
N GLY A 22 -1.94 -17.41 -4.64
CA GLY A 22 -1.00 -17.62 -5.74
C GLY A 22 -1.42 -18.73 -6.69
N SER A 23 -0.59 -19.00 -7.69
CA SER A 23 -0.88 -20.05 -8.69
C SER A 23 -1.07 -21.44 -8.07
N PHE A 24 -0.38 -21.74 -6.97
CA PHE A 24 -0.44 -23.02 -6.25
C PHE A 24 -1.79 -23.26 -5.52
N ASN A 25 -2.62 -22.23 -5.35
CA ASN A 25 -3.95 -22.37 -4.75
C ASN A 25 -5.05 -21.67 -5.56
N ASN A 26 -4.82 -21.47 -6.87
CA ASN A 26 -5.75 -20.79 -7.78
C ASN A 26 -6.20 -19.40 -7.29
N TYR A 27 -5.30 -18.70 -6.57
CA TYR A 27 -5.57 -17.40 -5.98
C TYR A 27 -6.77 -17.36 -5.00
N ASP A 28 -7.14 -18.49 -4.40
CA ASP A 28 -8.27 -18.56 -3.47
C ASP A 28 -7.85 -18.19 -2.04
N VAL A 29 -8.43 -17.12 -1.51
CA VAL A 29 -8.18 -16.61 -0.14
C VAL A 29 -8.52 -17.67 0.92
N ASN A 30 -9.52 -18.51 0.69
CA ASN A 30 -9.94 -19.49 1.69
C ASN A 30 -8.97 -20.65 1.86
N SER A 31 -8.42 -21.15 0.76
CA SER A 31 -7.39 -22.19 0.74
C SER A 31 -6.01 -21.66 1.14
N GLY A 32 -5.79 -20.35 1.04
CA GLY A 32 -4.53 -19.67 1.41
C GLY A 32 -4.37 -19.26 2.86
N LYS A 33 -5.32 -19.58 3.76
CA LYS A 33 -5.30 -19.11 5.16
C LYS A 33 -4.02 -19.52 5.87
N MET A 34 -3.33 -18.55 6.46
CA MET A 34 -2.09 -18.76 7.20
C MET A 34 -2.37 -18.98 8.69
N GLU A 35 -1.50 -19.76 9.35
CA GLU A 35 -1.53 -19.97 10.80
C GLU A 35 -0.55 -19.02 11.48
N LYS A 36 -0.99 -18.32 12.54
CA LYS A 36 -0.11 -17.49 13.36
C LYS A 36 0.60 -18.35 14.42
N LYS A 37 1.93 -18.38 14.38
CA LYS A 37 2.81 -19.06 15.34
C LYS A 37 3.90 -18.09 15.79
N ASP A 38 3.98 -17.83 17.09
CA ASP A 38 5.00 -16.95 17.71
C ASP A 38 5.14 -15.56 17.04
N GLY A 39 4.02 -14.96 16.63
CA GLY A 39 4.00 -13.65 15.97
C GLY A 39 4.26 -13.67 14.46
N VAL A 40 4.48 -14.85 13.87
CA VAL A 40 4.70 -15.04 12.44
C VAL A 40 3.52 -15.78 11.82
N TRP A 41 2.99 -15.29 10.71
CA TRP A 41 1.99 -15.99 9.91
C TRP A 41 2.67 -16.93 8.94
N ILE A 42 2.24 -18.20 8.91
CA ILE A 42 2.92 -19.25 8.15
C ILE A 42 1.91 -20.08 7.33
N LEU A 43 2.28 -20.40 6.09
CA LEU A 43 1.67 -21.47 5.30
C LEU A 43 2.76 -22.27 4.58
N GLU A 44 2.68 -23.58 4.63
CA GLU A 44 3.52 -24.47 3.83
C GLU A 44 2.77 -24.92 2.58
N ALA A 45 3.44 -24.88 1.43
CA ALA A 45 2.87 -25.35 0.18
C ALA A 45 3.94 -26.04 -0.68
N SER A 46 3.51 -27.08 -1.41
CA SER A 46 4.33 -27.71 -2.43
C SER A 46 4.13 -26.97 -3.75
N LEU A 47 5.22 -26.50 -4.33
CA LEU A 47 5.24 -25.87 -5.66
C LEU A 47 6.01 -26.74 -6.63
N GLU A 48 5.47 -26.89 -7.83
CA GLU A 48 6.12 -27.59 -8.95
C GLU A 48 7.18 -26.67 -9.61
N PRO A 49 8.00 -27.17 -10.54
CA PRO A 49 8.79 -26.31 -11.42
C PRO A 49 7.92 -25.29 -12.16
N GLY A 50 8.39 -24.04 -12.25
CA GLY A 50 7.69 -22.94 -12.91
C GLY A 50 7.77 -21.61 -12.18
N GLU A 51 6.96 -20.65 -12.65
CA GLU A 51 6.81 -19.33 -12.07
C GLU A 51 5.55 -19.28 -11.18
N HIS A 52 5.74 -18.91 -9.93
CA HIS A 52 4.67 -18.83 -8.94
C HIS A 52 4.52 -17.40 -8.43
N TYR A 53 3.53 -16.71 -8.99
CA TYR A 53 3.11 -15.38 -8.59
C TYR A 53 2.22 -15.48 -7.35
N TYR A 54 2.47 -14.63 -6.36
CA TYR A 54 1.69 -14.62 -5.12
C TYR A 54 1.64 -13.23 -4.47
N LYS A 55 0.63 -13.03 -3.62
CA LYS A 55 0.49 -11.89 -2.71
C LYS A 55 -0.06 -12.36 -1.37
N PHE A 56 0.22 -11.60 -0.31
CA PHE A 56 -0.50 -11.71 0.95
C PHE A 56 -1.78 -10.90 0.91
N VAL A 57 -2.85 -11.44 1.48
CA VAL A 57 -4.15 -10.79 1.67
C VAL A 57 -4.39 -10.64 3.16
N ILE A 58 -4.29 -9.41 3.63
CA ILE A 58 -4.43 -9.02 5.02
C ILE A 58 -5.90 -8.63 5.27
N ASN A 59 -6.51 -9.24 6.28
CA ASN A 59 -7.90 -8.97 6.68
C ASN A 59 -8.92 -9.09 5.53
N ASP A 60 -8.71 -10.01 4.59
CA ASP A 60 -9.51 -10.21 3.36
C ASP A 60 -9.60 -9.00 2.41
N LYS A 61 -8.81 -7.94 2.63
CA LYS A 61 -8.94 -6.68 1.88
C LYS A 61 -7.63 -6.25 1.25
N LEU A 62 -6.64 -5.95 2.08
CA LEU A 62 -5.39 -5.35 1.63
C LEU A 62 -4.50 -6.43 1.03
N LYS A 63 -4.13 -6.26 -0.25
CA LYS A 63 -3.10 -7.09 -0.88
C LYS A 63 -1.75 -6.42 -0.73
N LEU A 64 -0.74 -7.16 -0.26
CA LEU A 64 0.64 -6.71 -0.24
C LEU A 64 1.55 -7.79 -0.83
N ASN A 65 2.64 -7.36 -1.43
CA ASN A 65 3.74 -8.24 -1.77
C ASN A 65 4.43 -8.76 -0.49
N ASP A 66 5.10 -9.90 -0.62
CA ASP A 66 6.08 -10.35 0.37
C ASP A 66 7.33 -9.50 0.22
N SER A 67 7.61 -8.65 1.20
CA SER A 67 8.78 -7.77 1.23
C SER A 67 10.12 -8.51 1.24
N THR A 68 10.11 -9.80 1.57
CA THR A 68 11.28 -10.68 1.55
C THR A 68 11.42 -11.45 0.24
N ALA A 69 10.49 -11.26 -0.71
CA ALA A 69 10.59 -11.87 -2.01
C ALA A 69 11.82 -11.35 -2.76
N ASN A 70 12.46 -12.26 -3.48
CA ASN A 70 13.65 -11.94 -4.24
C ASN A 70 13.32 -11.32 -5.62
N ILE A 71 12.10 -11.53 -6.10
CA ILE A 71 11.67 -11.15 -7.46
C ILE A 71 10.25 -10.61 -7.38
N TYR A 72 10.03 -9.49 -8.06
CA TYR A 72 8.73 -8.86 -8.26
C TYR A 72 8.49 -8.66 -9.75
N LEU A 73 7.32 -9.05 -10.26
CA LEU A 73 6.98 -8.90 -11.68
C LEU A 73 5.52 -8.49 -11.86
N PRO A 74 5.18 -7.72 -12.92
CA PRO A 74 3.80 -7.48 -13.31
C PRO A 74 3.06 -8.77 -13.61
N HIS A 75 1.80 -8.85 -13.19
CA HIS A 75 0.95 -10.02 -13.46
C HIS A 75 -0.46 -9.62 -13.89
N ILE A 76 -1.46 -9.73 -13.01
CA ILE A 76 -2.87 -9.46 -13.32
C ILE A 76 -3.14 -7.96 -13.24
N ASN A 77 -3.76 -7.38 -14.27
CA ASN A 77 -4.10 -5.94 -14.33
C ASN A 77 -2.91 -5.01 -14.08
N ASP A 78 -1.70 -5.41 -14.50
CA ASP A 78 -0.44 -4.70 -14.29
C ASP A 78 -0.05 -4.48 -12.81
N GLU A 79 -0.75 -5.11 -11.86
CA GLU A 79 -0.32 -5.19 -10.46
C GLU A 79 0.99 -6.00 -10.38
N ILE A 80 1.89 -5.59 -9.48
CA ILE A 80 3.17 -6.26 -9.25
C ILE A 80 2.99 -7.34 -8.20
N TYR A 81 3.41 -8.58 -8.49
CA TYR A 81 3.33 -9.73 -7.58
C TYR A 81 4.73 -10.16 -7.16
N SER A 82 4.85 -10.68 -5.94
CA SER A 82 6.00 -11.47 -5.52
C SER A 82 6.07 -12.76 -6.34
N VAL A 83 7.29 -13.18 -6.72
CA VAL A 83 7.49 -14.36 -7.58
C VAL A 83 8.50 -15.32 -6.95
N ILE A 84 8.14 -16.60 -6.95
CA ILE A 84 9.06 -17.71 -6.73
C ILE A 84 9.24 -18.41 -8.07
N MET A 85 10.50 -18.53 -8.53
CA MET A 85 10.84 -19.30 -9.73
C MET A 85 11.58 -20.57 -9.32
N ILE A 86 11.10 -21.71 -9.81
CA ILE A 86 11.69 -23.04 -9.57
C ILE A 86 12.01 -23.64 -10.94
N ASN A 87 13.25 -24.09 -11.13
CA ASN A 87 13.65 -24.73 -12.39
C ASN A 87 13.24 -26.22 -12.43
N GLU A 88 13.42 -26.86 -13.58
CA GLU A 88 13.09 -28.28 -13.80
C GLU A 88 13.85 -29.27 -12.89
N ASN A 89 14.92 -28.82 -12.21
CA ASN A 89 15.68 -29.62 -11.25
C ASN A 89 15.20 -29.43 -9.80
N ASP A 90 14.06 -28.77 -9.57
CA ASP A 90 13.51 -28.42 -8.26
C ASP A 90 14.38 -27.41 -7.47
N GLU A 91 15.15 -26.58 -8.17
CA GLU A 91 16.00 -25.54 -7.57
C GLU A 91 15.35 -24.16 -7.69
N ARG A 92 15.31 -23.41 -6.59
CA ARG A 92 14.85 -22.02 -6.58
C ARG A 92 15.87 -21.11 -7.26
N LEU A 93 15.39 -20.32 -8.22
CA LEU A 93 16.19 -19.29 -8.88
C LEU A 93 16.19 -17.99 -8.07
N TYR A 94 17.33 -17.31 -8.09
CA TYR A 94 17.53 -16.06 -7.39
C TYR A 94 18.13 -15.00 -8.34
N ASN A 95 17.59 -13.80 -8.26
CA ASN A 95 18.16 -12.58 -8.79
C ASN A 95 19.07 -11.93 -7.74
N ASN A 96 20.34 -11.77 -8.08
CA ASN A 96 21.34 -11.17 -7.18
C ASN A 96 21.44 -9.64 -7.33
N THR A 97 20.57 -9.04 -8.17
CA THR A 97 20.52 -7.59 -8.35
C THR A 97 19.78 -6.96 -7.18
N GLN A 98 20.41 -5.98 -6.52
CA GLN A 98 19.74 -5.15 -5.53
C GLN A 98 19.05 -3.98 -6.22
N TYR A 99 17.75 -3.90 -6.06
CA TYR A 99 16.93 -2.79 -6.52
C TYR A 99 16.77 -1.76 -5.42
N THR A 100 16.61 -0.50 -5.82
CA THR A 100 16.61 0.65 -4.91
C THR A 100 15.53 1.62 -5.32
N ALA A 101 14.90 2.28 -4.34
CA ALA A 101 14.07 3.44 -4.56
C ALA A 101 14.17 4.37 -3.35
N ASN A 102 14.47 5.65 -3.58
CA ASN A 102 14.63 6.63 -2.52
C ASN A 102 13.50 7.66 -2.57
N ILE A 103 12.83 7.91 -1.44
CA ILE A 103 11.87 9.01 -1.34
C ILE A 103 12.64 10.30 -1.03
N GLU A 104 12.72 11.20 -2.01
CA GLU A 104 13.39 12.51 -1.87
C GLU A 104 12.46 13.55 -1.26
N LYS A 105 11.20 13.59 -1.72
CA LYS A 105 10.20 14.56 -1.25
C LYS A 105 8.86 13.90 -1.01
N TYR A 106 8.15 14.44 -0.04
CA TYR A 106 6.80 14.03 0.30
C TYR A 106 6.00 15.24 0.80
N ASN A 107 4.75 15.35 0.37
CA ASN A 107 3.84 16.36 0.88
C ASN A 107 2.36 15.94 0.72
N MET A 108 1.50 16.53 1.56
CA MET A 108 0.05 16.32 1.52
C MET A 108 -0.70 17.62 1.16
N THR A 109 -1.68 17.53 0.25
CA THR A 109 -2.46 18.66 -0.27
C THR A 109 -3.94 18.31 -0.44
N GLY A 110 -4.79 19.32 -0.63
CA GLY A 110 -6.22 19.16 -0.92
C GLY A 110 -6.56 18.95 -2.41
N ASN A 111 -5.58 19.10 -3.29
CA ASN A 111 -5.71 18.94 -4.75
C ASN A 111 -4.43 18.32 -5.30
N ILE A 112 -4.54 17.78 -6.52
CA ILE A 112 -3.39 17.30 -7.29
C ILE A 112 -2.72 18.52 -7.93
N TYR A 113 -1.41 18.61 -7.77
CA TYR A 113 -0.55 19.61 -8.39
C TYR A 113 0.60 18.90 -9.08
N GLU A 114 0.87 19.26 -10.34
CA GLU A 114 2.01 18.73 -11.10
C GLU A 114 3.32 19.25 -10.49
N GLU A 115 3.39 20.56 -10.26
CA GLU A 115 4.50 21.20 -9.58
C GLU A 115 4.51 20.89 -8.08
N TYR A 116 5.73 20.83 -7.52
CA TYR A 116 5.90 20.65 -6.08
C TYR A 116 5.45 21.91 -5.33
N ILE A 117 4.45 21.74 -4.48
CA ILE A 117 4.02 22.76 -3.54
C ILE A 117 4.61 22.42 -2.16
N PRO A 118 5.45 23.30 -1.57
CA PRO A 118 6.05 23.07 -0.26
C PRO A 118 5.02 23.32 0.87
N THR A 119 3.93 22.56 0.86
CA THR A 119 2.86 22.61 1.85
C THR A 119 2.48 21.19 2.23
N ASN A 120 2.36 20.96 3.53
CA ASN A 120 1.91 19.70 4.08
C ASN A 120 0.64 19.95 4.89
N LYS A 121 -0.52 19.95 4.22
CA LYS A 121 -1.82 20.21 4.83
C LYS A 121 -2.20 19.04 5.73
N LYS A 122 -2.50 19.34 7.00
CA LYS A 122 -2.84 18.34 8.04
C LYS A 122 -4.29 18.37 8.48
N GLU A 123 -5.03 19.39 8.10
CA GLU A 123 -6.42 19.56 8.47
C GLU A 123 -7.27 19.70 7.22
N PHE A 124 -8.20 18.76 7.04
CA PHE A 124 -9.11 18.70 5.92
C PHE A 124 -10.54 18.91 6.39
N ASN A 125 -11.31 19.70 5.64
CA ASN A 125 -12.72 19.96 5.90
C ASN A 125 -13.53 19.44 4.72
N ARG A 126 -14.43 18.48 4.97
CA ARG A 126 -15.25 17.85 3.92
C ARG A 126 -16.17 18.80 3.13
N ASN A 127 -16.45 20.00 3.66
CA ASN A 127 -17.24 21.00 2.95
C ASN A 127 -16.41 21.85 1.98
N ILE A 128 -15.07 21.85 2.12
CA ILE A 128 -14.15 22.73 1.39
C ILE A 128 -13.21 21.89 0.52
N ASP A 129 -12.59 20.87 1.13
CA ASP A 129 -11.63 20.00 0.51
C ASP A 129 -12.35 18.85 -0.20
N LYS A 130 -12.01 18.66 -1.48
CA LYS A 130 -12.58 17.59 -2.31
C LYS A 130 -11.76 16.31 -2.23
N LYS A 131 -10.48 16.38 -1.88
CA LYS A 131 -9.56 15.23 -1.81
C LYS A 131 -8.58 15.40 -0.66
N VAL A 132 -8.04 14.28 -0.21
CA VAL A 132 -6.74 14.24 0.49
C VAL A 132 -5.77 13.63 -0.50
N VAL A 133 -4.70 14.35 -0.82
CA VAL A 133 -3.71 13.93 -1.83
C VAL A 133 -2.35 13.86 -1.18
N THR A 134 -1.61 12.79 -1.42
CA THR A 134 -0.20 12.62 -1.05
C THR A 134 0.64 12.47 -2.30
N ARG A 135 1.68 13.29 -2.43
CA ARG A 135 2.65 13.25 -3.53
C ARG A 135 3.97 12.75 -2.97
N PHE A 136 4.55 11.75 -3.62
CA PHE A 136 5.88 11.21 -3.32
C PHE A 136 6.78 11.41 -4.53
N GLN A 137 7.97 11.95 -4.29
CA GLN A 137 9.02 12.08 -5.29
C GLN A 137 10.09 11.03 -5.02
N PHE A 138 10.31 10.15 -5.99
CA PHE A 138 11.30 9.10 -5.93
C PHE A 138 12.53 9.43 -6.77
N THR A 139 13.70 9.04 -6.28
CA THR A 139 15.00 9.10 -6.97
C THR A 139 15.74 7.77 -6.82
N ASN A 140 16.81 7.57 -7.60
CA ASN A 140 17.62 6.35 -7.60
C ASN A 140 16.78 5.07 -7.73
N VAL A 141 15.75 5.13 -8.58
CA VAL A 141 14.82 4.01 -8.80
C VAL A 141 15.47 3.03 -9.77
N THR A 142 15.76 1.82 -9.31
CA THR A 142 16.33 0.74 -10.12
C THR A 142 15.43 -0.48 -10.06
N GLY A 143 15.18 -1.13 -11.20
CA GLY A 143 14.21 -2.22 -11.26
C GLY A 143 12.76 -1.74 -11.28
N ILE A 144 11.87 -2.61 -10.81
CA ILE A 144 10.42 -2.39 -10.77
C ILE A 144 9.97 -2.58 -9.33
N HIS A 145 9.15 -1.65 -8.85
CA HIS A 145 8.61 -1.65 -7.49
C HIS A 145 7.09 -1.45 -7.47
N ALA A 146 6.46 -2.02 -6.46
CA ALA A 146 5.07 -1.75 -6.09
C ALA A 146 5.03 -0.69 -4.98
N VAL A 147 4.39 0.44 -5.22
CA VAL A 147 4.19 1.47 -4.19
C VAL A 147 2.73 1.48 -3.78
N THR A 148 2.44 1.06 -2.55
CA THR A 148 1.07 0.95 -2.04
C THR A 148 0.81 2.00 -0.97
N ALA A 149 -0.18 2.86 -1.18
CA ALA A 149 -0.69 3.76 -0.15
C ALA A 149 -1.94 3.18 0.49
N VAL A 150 -1.98 3.19 1.82
CA VAL A 150 -3.04 2.61 2.64
C VAL A 150 -3.62 3.71 3.52
N TRP A 151 -4.93 3.91 3.46
CA TRP A 151 -5.67 4.92 4.23
C TRP A 151 -6.41 4.24 5.37
N VAL A 152 -6.15 4.66 6.60
CA VAL A 152 -6.70 4.06 7.82
C VAL A 152 -7.59 5.06 8.55
N MET A 153 -8.81 4.63 8.88
CA MET A 153 -9.80 5.41 9.60
C MET A 153 -9.39 5.65 11.07
N PRO A 154 -10.02 6.61 11.77
CA PRO A 154 -9.77 6.86 13.20
C PRO A 154 -10.00 5.67 14.12
N ASN A 155 -10.83 4.70 13.72
CA ASN A 155 -11.05 3.45 14.45
C ASN A 155 -9.97 2.38 14.19
N GLY A 156 -8.97 2.66 13.34
CA GLY A 156 -7.89 1.73 12.99
C GLY A 156 -8.22 0.79 11.83
N GLU A 157 -9.44 0.82 11.29
CA GLU A 157 -9.82 0.00 10.15
C GLU A 157 -9.30 0.57 8.83
N LEU A 158 -8.94 -0.32 7.91
CA LEU A 158 -8.64 0.03 6.52
C LEU A 158 -9.86 0.70 5.87
N PHE A 159 -9.65 1.92 5.36
CA PHE A 159 -10.63 2.64 4.56
C PHE A 159 -10.51 2.29 3.07
N ASP A 160 -9.31 2.44 2.53
CA ASP A 160 -9.00 2.30 1.10
C ASP A 160 -7.50 2.06 0.92
N ASP A 161 -7.12 1.46 -0.19
CA ASP A 161 -5.74 1.29 -0.60
C ASP A 161 -5.60 1.47 -2.12
N SER A 162 -4.38 1.76 -2.56
CA SER A 162 -4.07 1.95 -3.97
C SER A 162 -2.59 1.62 -4.21
N GLU A 163 -2.33 0.85 -5.27
CA GLU A 163 -0.98 0.45 -5.70
C GLU A 163 -0.63 1.16 -7.00
N ASN A 164 0.58 1.72 -7.08
CA ASN A 164 1.16 2.29 -8.29
C ASN A 164 2.47 1.58 -8.62
N LEU A 165 2.69 1.39 -9.92
CA LEU A 165 3.93 0.86 -10.47
C LEU A 165 5.02 1.95 -10.47
N LEU A 166 6.19 1.64 -9.91
CA LEU A 166 7.35 2.53 -9.89
C LEU A 166 8.52 1.88 -10.64
N PHE A 167 8.99 2.54 -11.71
CA PHE A 167 10.17 2.15 -12.46
C PHE A 167 10.74 3.37 -13.21
N THR A 168 12.02 3.34 -13.53
CA THR A 168 12.69 4.38 -14.32
C THR A 168 12.55 4.10 -15.81
N PRO A 169 11.87 4.96 -16.59
CA PRO A 169 11.85 4.83 -18.04
C PRO A 169 13.26 4.97 -18.63
N LYS A 170 13.54 4.20 -19.70
CA LYS A 170 14.83 4.23 -20.37
C LYS A 170 15.16 5.65 -20.87
N GLY A 171 16.32 6.19 -20.49
CA GLY A 171 16.76 7.54 -20.84
C GLY A 171 16.28 8.64 -19.88
N GLU A 172 15.63 8.28 -18.78
CA GLU A 172 15.19 9.20 -17.73
C GLU A 172 15.87 8.94 -16.37
N GLU A 173 17.05 8.31 -16.38
CA GLU A 173 17.73 7.83 -15.16
C GLU A 173 18.10 8.95 -14.17
N ASP A 174 18.27 10.18 -14.65
CA ASP A 174 18.58 11.36 -13.84
C ASP A 174 17.33 12.15 -13.41
N LYS A 175 16.13 11.74 -13.81
CA LYS A 175 14.89 12.45 -13.49
C LYS A 175 14.20 11.84 -12.27
N PRO A 176 13.65 12.68 -11.37
CA PRO A 176 12.79 12.17 -10.31
C PRO A 176 11.46 11.66 -10.87
N ILE A 177 10.85 10.70 -10.19
CA ILE A 177 9.53 10.14 -10.52
C ILE A 177 8.55 10.57 -9.45
N ASP A 178 7.47 11.23 -9.84
CA ASP A 178 6.43 11.66 -8.92
C ASP A 178 5.22 10.71 -8.99
N ILE A 179 4.76 10.24 -7.83
CA ILE A 179 3.58 9.39 -7.68
C ILE A 179 2.59 10.09 -6.75
N TRP A 180 1.32 10.07 -7.13
CA TRP A 180 0.22 10.62 -6.33
C TRP A 180 -0.71 9.50 -5.88
N PHE A 181 -1.15 9.61 -4.63
CA PHE A 181 -2.25 8.83 -4.09
C PHE A 181 -3.28 9.78 -3.51
N TRP A 182 -4.55 9.40 -3.55
CA TRP A 182 -5.59 10.23 -2.99
C TRP A 182 -6.82 9.43 -2.58
N ILE A 183 -7.55 9.97 -1.61
CA ILE A 183 -8.96 9.64 -1.39
C ILE A 183 -9.81 10.81 -1.88
N ASP A 184 -10.88 10.48 -2.61
CA ASP A 184 -11.92 11.46 -2.94
C ASP A 184 -12.81 11.64 -1.71
N LEU A 185 -13.06 12.88 -1.29
CA LEU A 185 -13.93 13.21 -0.15
C LEU A 185 -15.36 13.55 -0.56
N THR A 186 -15.65 13.57 -1.86
CA THR A 186 -16.95 13.93 -2.45
C THR A 186 -17.85 12.74 -2.73
N ASP A 187 -17.32 11.51 -2.67
CA ASP A 187 -18.10 10.29 -2.82
C ASP A 187 -19.11 10.15 -1.66
N SER A 188 -20.41 10.25 -1.94
CA SER A 188 -21.44 10.18 -0.91
C SER A 188 -21.73 8.78 -0.40
N ASP A 189 -21.29 7.74 -1.12
CA ASP A 189 -21.55 6.34 -0.77
C ASP A 189 -20.55 5.83 0.27
N ARG A 190 -19.43 6.54 0.44
CA ARG A 190 -18.37 6.23 1.40
C ARG A 190 -18.58 6.91 2.75
N ASN A 191 -18.22 6.21 3.81
CA ASN A 191 -18.34 6.70 5.19
C ASN A 191 -17.04 7.36 5.68
N TYR A 192 -16.99 8.69 5.65
CA TYR A 192 -15.85 9.47 6.14
C TYR A 192 -16.04 9.84 7.60
N GLN A 193 -15.40 9.09 8.48
CA GLN A 193 -15.35 9.39 9.91
C GLN A 193 -14.55 10.66 10.18
N SER A 194 -15.06 11.54 11.03
CA SER A 194 -14.27 12.66 11.53
C SER A 194 -13.27 12.19 12.58
N GLY A 195 -12.07 12.76 12.59
CA GLY A 195 -11.01 12.40 13.52
C GLY A 195 -9.64 12.35 12.87
N ARG A 196 -8.70 11.70 13.55
CA ARG A 196 -7.32 11.48 13.08
C ARG A 196 -7.28 10.25 12.17
N TRP A 197 -6.84 10.44 10.95
CA TRP A 197 -6.62 9.42 9.94
C TRP A 197 -5.12 9.18 9.78
N LEU A 198 -4.78 7.98 9.32
CA LEU A 198 -3.40 7.64 8.96
C LEU A 198 -3.33 7.35 7.46
N MET A 199 -2.23 7.75 6.86
CA MET A 199 -1.78 7.28 5.55
C MET A 199 -0.46 6.55 5.77
N LYS A 200 -0.39 5.31 5.28
CA LYS A 200 0.81 4.47 5.37
C LYS A 200 1.27 4.13 3.96
N LEU A 201 2.58 4.20 3.73
CA LEU A 201 3.19 3.83 2.45
C LEU A 201 3.98 2.53 2.61
N PHE A 202 3.78 1.62 1.66
CA PHE A 202 4.53 0.39 1.51
C PHE A 202 5.26 0.39 0.18
N LEU A 203 6.50 -0.10 0.17
CA LEU A 203 7.30 -0.36 -1.02
C LEU A 203 7.56 -1.86 -1.08
N ASP A 204 7.09 -2.53 -2.13
CA ASP A 204 7.18 -3.99 -2.29
C ASP A 204 6.62 -4.79 -1.10
N GLY A 205 5.67 -4.20 -0.38
CA GLY A 205 5.08 -4.78 0.83
C GLY A 205 5.83 -4.45 2.13
N GLU A 206 7.02 -3.83 2.05
CA GLU A 206 7.74 -3.32 3.21
C GLU A 206 7.11 -2.00 3.66
N PHE A 207 6.86 -1.84 4.96
CA PHE A 207 6.39 -0.58 5.52
C PHE A 207 7.51 0.48 5.50
N ILE A 208 7.26 1.62 4.85
CA ILE A 208 8.27 2.67 4.66
C ILE A 208 8.01 3.88 5.55
N LEU A 209 6.76 4.37 5.57
CA LEU A 209 6.40 5.56 6.34
C LEU A 209 4.93 5.56 6.72
N GLU A 210 4.65 6.28 7.80
CA GLU A 210 3.32 6.64 8.24
C GLU A 210 3.25 8.16 8.40
N ASP A 211 2.11 8.72 8.03
CA ASP A 211 1.79 10.10 8.30
C ASP A 211 0.31 10.23 8.65
N GLU A 212 -0.06 11.35 9.27
CA GLU A 212 -1.41 11.59 9.76
C GLU A 212 -2.02 12.87 9.20
N PHE A 213 -3.34 12.90 9.21
CA PHE A 213 -4.12 14.12 9.01
C PHE A 213 -5.43 14.03 9.80
N THR A 214 -6.06 15.17 10.03
CA THR A 214 -7.38 15.25 10.67
C THR A 214 -8.44 15.59 9.64
N LEU A 215 -9.52 14.82 9.64
CA LEU A 215 -10.73 15.13 8.89
C LEU A 215 -11.76 15.74 9.84
N GLY A 216 -12.04 17.03 9.66
CA GLY A 216 -13.02 17.77 10.45
C GLY A 216 -14.45 17.29 10.18
N LYS A 217 -15.36 17.61 11.12
CA LYS A 217 -16.79 17.47 10.87
C LYS A 217 -17.21 18.40 9.74
N ALA A 218 -18.10 17.92 8.88
CA ALA A 218 -18.91 18.81 8.06
C ALA A 218 -19.76 19.63 9.04
N ASN A 219 -19.30 20.80 9.46
CA ASN A 219 -20.12 21.69 10.28
C ASN A 219 -21.37 22.02 9.46
N THR A 220 -22.53 21.58 9.94
CA THR A 220 -23.80 22.15 9.50
C THR A 220 -23.78 23.61 9.92
N TYR A 221 -23.62 24.52 8.97
CA TYR A 221 -23.98 25.92 9.20
C TYR A 221 -25.48 25.93 9.54
N SER A 222 -25.81 26.01 10.83
CA SER A 222 -27.13 26.48 11.22
C SER A 222 -27.17 27.97 10.87
N ASN A 223 -27.87 28.29 9.79
CA ASN A 223 -28.28 29.66 9.48
C ASN A 223 -29.25 30.14 10.57
N TYR A 224 -28.78 30.48 11.77
CA TYR A 224 -29.43 31.42 12.68
C TYR A 224 -28.39 31.91 13.68
N GLY A 225 -28.05 33.20 13.56
CA GLY A 225 -27.10 33.86 14.42
C GLY A 225 -27.60 34.01 15.85
N GLN A 226 -26.69 33.91 16.80
CA GLN A 226 -26.29 35.03 17.66
C GLN A 226 -25.20 34.53 18.61
N VAL A 227 -24.09 35.25 18.64
CA VAL A 227 -23.14 35.19 19.73
C VAL A 227 -23.84 35.67 20.99
N LYS A 228 -23.84 34.87 22.05
CA LYS A 228 -23.93 35.38 23.41
C LYS A 228 -22.91 34.69 24.29
N TYR A 229 -21.99 35.50 24.83
CA TYR A 229 -21.24 35.20 26.04
C TYR A 229 -22.18 35.37 27.24
N GLN A 230 -22.43 34.28 27.97
CA GLN A 230 -22.32 34.12 29.43
C GLN A 230 -22.78 32.72 29.81
#